data_AF-A0A0N4WGA2-F1
#
_entry.id   AF-A0A0N4WGA2-F1
#
_cell.length_a   1.000
_cell.length_b   1.000
_cell.length_c   1.000
_cell.angle_alpha   90.00
_cell.angle_beta   90.00
_cell.angle_gamma   90.00
#
_symmetry.space_group_name_H-M   'P 1'
#
loop_
_entity.id
_entity.type
_entity.pdbx_description
1 polymer ?
#
loop_
_entity_poly.entity_id
_entity_poly.type
_entity_poly.pdbx_seq_one_letter_code
_entity_poly.pdbx_strand_id
1 'polypeptide(L)'
;MYSENRVRDAHTIIDLAMYNYEELKDLVNHPSYKLRKKIDLFLNWLFPKIWIPRYSMVTFTRMPYHKVVEERQWQDKVLSRLQYSFASIAAVLAIVAAYGARKHGVL
;
A
#
# COMPACT_ATOMS: atom_id res chain seq x y z
N MET A 1 -22.31 -24.78 2.93
CA MET A 1 -22.09 -24.57 4.38
C MET A 1 -22.16 -23.08 4.69
N TYR A 2 -23.16 -22.64 5.47
CA TYR A 2 -23.35 -21.24 5.85
C TYR A 2 -22.36 -20.80 6.96
N SER A 3 -22.07 -21.71 7.89
CA SER A 3 -21.24 -21.45 9.07
C SER A 3 -19.76 -21.20 8.74
N GLU A 4 -19.17 -21.96 7.82
CA GLU A 4 -17.73 -21.84 7.50
C GLU A 4 -17.35 -20.48 6.91
N ASN A 5 -18.12 -19.98 5.94
CA ASN A 5 -17.87 -18.69 5.32
C ASN A 5 -18.04 -17.53 6.33
N ARG A 6 -19.02 -17.63 7.23
CA ARG A 6 -19.30 -16.61 8.25
C ARG A 6 -18.28 -16.59 9.37
N VAL A 7 -17.75 -17.75 9.77
CA VAL A 7 -16.66 -17.84 10.76
C VAL A 7 -15.38 -17.20 10.21
N ARG A 8 -15.05 -17.47 8.95
CA ARG A 8 -13.87 -16.86 8.29
C ARG A 8 -13.97 -15.34 8.22
N ASP A 9 -15.12 -14.81 7.80
CA ASP A 9 -15.36 -13.37 7.75
C ASP A 9 -15.37 -12.74 9.15
N ALA A 10 -15.88 -13.45 10.17
CA ALA A 10 -15.88 -12.99 11.56
C ALA A 10 -14.46 -12.88 12.14
N HIS A 11 -13.58 -13.85 11.89
CA HIS A 11 -12.18 -13.74 12.30
C HIS A 11 -11.48 -12.59 11.58
N THR A 12 -11.75 -12.45 10.27
CA THR A 12 -11.10 -11.42 9.46
C THR A 12 -11.48 -10.01 9.90
N ILE A 13 -12.74 -9.75 10.29
CA ILE A 13 -13.13 -8.43 10.80
C ILE A 13 -12.51 -8.12 12.17
N ILE A 14 -12.30 -9.13 13.02
CA ILE A 14 -11.60 -8.96 14.29
C ILE A 14 -10.15 -8.56 14.04
N ASP A 15 -9.46 -9.24 13.11
CA ASP A 15 -8.08 -8.92 12.73
C ASP A 15 -7.98 -7.51 12.12
N LEU A 16 -8.94 -7.14 11.25
CA LEU A 16 -9.02 -5.79 10.67
C LEU A 16 -9.24 -4.72 11.73
N ALA A 17 -10.07 -4.99 12.74
CA ALA A 17 -10.32 -4.08 13.86
C ALA A 17 -9.07 -3.91 14.73
N MET A 18 -8.36 -5.00 15.04
CA MET A 18 -7.11 -4.96 15.80
C MET A 18 -6.05 -4.14 15.07
N TYR A 19 -5.90 -4.37 13.76
CA TYR A 19 -4.98 -3.58 12.93
C TYR A 19 -5.37 -2.10 12.94
N ASN A 20 -6.67 -1.78 12.83
CA ASN A 20 -7.12 -0.38 12.85
C ASN A 20 -6.83 0.31 14.20
N TYR A 21 -6.96 -0.42 15.31
CA TYR A 21 -6.60 0.08 16.63
C TYR A 21 -5.10 0.42 16.71
N GLU A 22 -4.22 -0.48 16.27
CA GLU A 22 -2.77 -0.23 16.22
C GLU A 22 -2.43 0.95 15.29
N GLU A 23 -3.12 1.03 14.15
CA GLU A 23 -2.97 2.08 13.16
C GLU A 23 -3.27 3.48 13.73
N LEU A 24 -4.33 3.59 14.51
CA LEU A 24 -4.74 4.83 15.17
C LEU A 24 -3.90 5.15 16.41
N LYS A 25 -3.40 4.13 17.11
CA LYS A 25 -2.61 4.30 18.34
C LYS A 25 -1.24 4.93 18.04
N ASP A 26 -0.54 4.44 17.02
CA ASP A 26 0.89 4.74 16.84
C ASP A 26 1.21 5.18 15.40
N LEU A 27 0.74 4.42 14.41
CA LEU A 27 1.11 4.63 13.00
C LEU A 27 0.65 5.97 12.43
N VAL A 28 -0.46 6.54 12.91
CA VAL A 28 -0.97 7.83 12.43
C VAL A 28 0.00 9.00 12.66
N ASN A 29 0.88 8.89 13.66
CA ASN A 29 1.87 9.91 13.97
C ASN A 29 3.10 9.84 13.05
N HIS A 30 3.33 8.69 12.39
CA HIS A 30 4.48 8.52 11.52
C HIS A 30 4.31 9.23 10.16
N PRO A 31 5.32 9.99 9.70
CA PRO A 31 5.27 10.67 8.40
C PRO A 31 5.23 9.69 7.23
N SER A 32 5.86 8.51 7.35
CA SER A 32 5.82 7.44 6.35
C SER A 32 4.40 6.92 6.12
N TYR A 33 3.63 6.77 7.20
CA TYR A 33 2.23 6.37 7.13
C TYR A 33 1.37 7.42 6.42
N LYS A 34 1.56 8.71 6.75
CA LYS A 34 0.86 9.81 6.08
C LYS A 34 1.19 9.89 4.59
N LEU A 35 2.45 9.68 4.22
CA LEU A 35 2.88 9.65 2.81
C LEU A 35 2.21 8.50 2.05
N ARG A 36 2.22 7.29 2.61
CA ARG A 36 1.55 6.12 2.01
C ARG A 36 0.06 6.37 1.81
N LYS A 37 -0.61 6.96 2.80
CA LYS A 37 -2.03 7.30 2.72
C LYS A 37 -2.33 8.36 1.65
N LYS A 38 -1.45 9.34 1.47
CA LYS A 38 -1.56 10.32 0.37
C LYS A 38 -1.39 9.65 -1.00
N ILE A 39 -0.44 8.72 -1.14
CA ILE A 39 -0.25 7.95 -2.37
C ILE A 39 -1.50 7.11 -2.66
N ASP A 40 -2.03 6.40 -1.66
CA ASP A 40 -3.26 5.61 -1.82
C ASP A 40 -4.46 6.47 -2.24
N LEU A 41 -4.61 7.66 -1.66
CA LEU A 41 -5.66 8.61 -2.06
C LEU A 41 -5.44 9.15 -3.47
N PHE A 42 -4.20 9.43 -3.85
CA PHE A 42 -3.86 9.89 -5.19
C PHE A 42 -4.12 8.81 -6.24
N LEU A 43 -3.76 7.55 -5.95
CA LEU A 43 -4.05 6.41 -6.81
C LEU A 43 -5.55 6.13 -6.91
N ASN A 44 -6.29 6.26 -5.81
CA ASN A 44 -7.76 6.19 -5.84
C ASN A 44 -8.37 7.32 -6.67
N TRP A 45 -7.82 8.53 -6.62
CA TRP A 45 -8.30 9.65 -7.44
C TRP A 45 -8.05 9.40 -8.93
N LEU A 46 -6.89 8.84 -9.28
CA LEU A 46 -6.53 8.51 -10.66
C LEU A 46 -7.31 7.28 -11.19
N PHE A 47 -7.50 6.26 -10.35
CA PHE A 47 -8.15 5.00 -10.70
C PHE A 47 -9.19 4.56 -9.66
N PRO A 48 -10.34 5.25 -9.54
CA PRO A 48 -11.31 5.02 -8.47
C PRO A 48 -11.98 3.64 -8.50
N LYS A 49 -11.97 2.97 -9.66
CA LYS A 49 -12.53 1.62 -9.81
C LYS A 49 -11.53 0.50 -9.50
N ILE A 50 -10.23 0.80 -9.50
CA ILE A 50 -9.15 -0.20 -9.40
C ILE A 50 -8.45 -0.09 -8.04
N TRP A 51 -8.26 1.14 -7.54
CA TRP A 51 -7.54 1.39 -6.30
C TRP A 51 -8.46 1.92 -5.20
N ILE A 52 -9.32 1.05 -4.66
CA ILE A 52 -10.22 1.43 -3.57
C ILE A 52 -9.46 1.40 -2.24
N PRO A 53 -9.45 2.48 -1.45
CA PRO A 53 -8.84 2.48 -0.12
C PRO A 53 -9.52 1.45 0.79
N ARG A 54 -8.75 0.74 1.61
CA ARG A 54 -9.28 -0.30 2.51
C ARG A 54 -10.48 0.13 3.34
N TYR A 55 -10.43 1.34 3.90
CA TYR A 55 -11.53 1.90 4.69
C TYR A 55 -12.81 2.00 3.87
N SER A 56 -12.71 2.44 2.62
CA SER A 56 -13.85 2.53 1.72
C SER A 56 -14.41 1.15 1.35
N MET A 57 -13.54 0.16 1.15
CA MET A 57 -13.95 -1.23 0.91
C MET A 57 -14.76 -1.80 2.09
N VAL A 58 -14.30 -1.59 3.32
CA VAL A 58 -14.97 -2.11 4.52
C VAL A 58 -16.27 -1.35 4.84
N THR A 59 -16.27 -0.03 4.71
CA THR A 59 -17.38 0.80 5.20
C THR A 59 -18.48 1.02 4.16
N PHE A 60 -18.14 1.13 2.88
CA PHE A 60 -19.09 1.54 1.83
C PHE A 60 -19.41 0.42 0.82
N THR A 61 -18.83 -0.77 0.97
CA THR A 61 -19.12 -1.90 0.08
C THR A 61 -19.60 -3.13 0.86
N ARG A 62 -20.28 -4.05 0.17
CA ARG A 62 -20.68 -5.37 0.71
C ARG A 62 -19.67 -6.47 0.35
N MET A 63 -18.42 -6.10 0.08
CA MET A 63 -17.37 -7.05 -0.25
C MET A 63 -17.07 -7.93 0.99
N PRO A 64 -16.97 -9.26 0.84
CA PRO A 64 -16.58 -10.13 1.95
C PRO A 64 -15.21 -9.74 2.52
N TYR A 65 -15.06 -9.77 3.84
CA TYR A 65 -13.84 -9.28 4.50
C TYR A 65 -12.57 -10.02 4.08
N HIS A 66 -12.66 -11.33 3.82
CA HIS A 66 -11.53 -12.09 3.30
C HIS A 66 -11.03 -11.55 1.94
N LYS A 67 -11.94 -11.09 1.07
CA LYS A 67 -11.55 -10.47 -0.22
C LYS A 67 -10.91 -9.11 -0.03
N VAL A 68 -11.34 -8.33 0.96
CA VAL A 68 -10.70 -7.05 1.29
C VAL A 68 -9.24 -7.25 1.69
N VAL A 69 -8.93 -8.34 2.39
CA VAL A 69 -7.54 -8.71 2.74
C VAL A 69 -6.75 -9.13 1.51
N GLU A 70 -7.33 -9.92 0.60
CA GLU A 70 -6.68 -10.32 -0.66
C GLU A 70 -6.35 -9.10 -1.55
N GLU A 71 -7.31 -8.21 -1.75
CA GLU A 71 -7.12 -6.96 -2.50
C GLU A 71 -6.03 -6.09 -1.87
N ARG A 72 -6.00 -6.03 -0.53
CA ARG A 72 -4.95 -5.32 0.19
C ARG A 72 -3.56 -5.92 -0.06
N GLN A 73 -3.43 -7.24 -0.01
CA GLN A 73 -2.15 -7.90 -0.30
C GLN A 73 -1.69 -7.62 -1.73
N TRP A 74 -2.62 -7.55 -2.68
CA TRP A 74 -2.32 -7.18 -4.06
C TRP A 74 -1.84 -5.72 -4.16
N GLN A 75 -2.54 -4.76 -3.55
CA GLN A 75 -2.12 -3.35 -3.51
C GLN A 75 -0.73 -3.19 -2.88
N ASP A 76 -0.46 -3.90 -1.79
CA ASP A 76 0.83 -3.86 -1.10
C ASP A 76 1.96 -4.44 -1.95
N LYS A 77 1.70 -5.50 -2.74
CA LYS A 77 2.65 -6.05 -3.73
C LYS A 77 2.93 -5.08 -4.88
N VAL A 78 1.90 -4.36 -5.35
CA VAL A 78 2.08 -3.36 -6.42
C VAL A 78 2.93 -2.20 -5.90
N LEU A 79 2.64 -1.70 -4.69
CA LEU A 79 3.39 -0.61 -4.10
C LEU A 79 4.85 -0.98 -3.84
N SER A 80 5.12 -2.19 -3.34
CA SER A 80 6.50 -2.65 -3.12
C SER A 80 7.27 -2.77 -4.43
N ARG A 81 6.66 -3.33 -5.48
CA ARG A 81 7.26 -3.40 -6.82
C ARG A 81 7.58 -2.01 -7.37
N LEU A 82 6.67 -1.05 -7.22
CA LEU A 82 6.92 0.34 -7.63
C LEU A 82 8.09 0.96 -6.87
N GLN A 83 8.18 0.72 -5.56
CA GLN A 83 9.31 1.19 -4.74
C GLN A 83 10.65 0.59 -5.22
N TYR A 84 10.71 -0.72 -5.47
CA TYR A 84 11.92 -1.37 -5.99
C TYR A 84 12.30 -0.87 -7.38
N SER A 85 11.34 -0.69 -8.28
CA SER A 85 11.58 -0.13 -9.61
C SER A 85 12.10 1.31 -9.54
N PHE A 86 11.57 2.13 -8.63
CA PHE A 86 12.04 3.50 -8.45
C PHE A 86 13.46 3.52 -7.89
N ALA A 87 13.76 2.65 -6.92
CA ALA A 87 15.09 2.50 -6.35
C ALA A 87 16.12 2.00 -7.38
N SER A 88 15.76 1.05 -8.25
CA SER A 88 16.66 0.56 -9.29
C SER A 88 16.95 1.63 -10.35
N ILE A 89 15.94 2.38 -10.78
CA ILE A 89 16.12 3.52 -11.71
C ILE A 89 17.01 4.59 -11.07
N ALA A 90 16.75 4.95 -9.81
CA ALA A 90 17.57 5.92 -9.10
C ALA A 90 19.03 5.47 -8.96
N ALA A 91 19.27 4.18 -8.69
CA ALA A 91 20.61 3.61 -8.62
C ALA A 91 21.32 3.68 -9.98
N VAL A 92 20.64 3.32 -11.08
CA VAL A 92 21.21 3.42 -12.43
C VAL A 92 21.54 4.87 -12.79
N LEU A 93 20.64 5.81 -12.51
CA LEU A 93 20.87 7.23 -12.74
C LEU A 93 22.05 7.77 -11.92
N ALA A 94 22.17 7.37 -10.66
CA ALA A 94 23.29 7.75 -9.81
C ALA A 94 24.62 7.21 -10.34
N ILE A 95 24.64 5.97 -10.82
CA ILE A 95 25.82 5.36 -11.46
C ILE A 95 26.17 6.14 -12.74
N VAL A 96 25.22 6.38 -13.63
CA VAL A 96 25.45 7.13 -14.88
C VAL A 96 25.95 8.55 -14.59
N ALA A 97 25.36 9.25 -13.61
CA ALA A 97 25.81 10.57 -13.20
C ALA A 97 27.23 10.54 -12.62
N ALA A 98 27.58 9.54 -11.80
CA ALA A 98 28.92 9.37 -11.26
C ALA A 98 29.96 9.06 -12.36
N TYR A 99 29.61 8.24 -13.36
CA TYR A 99 30.45 7.98 -14.53
C TYR A 99 30.62 9.23 -15.40
N GLY A 100 29.55 10.00 -15.61
CA GLY A 100 29.59 11.28 -16.34
C GLY A 100 30.45 12.34 -15.65
N ALA A 101 30.32 12.47 -14.33
CA ALA A 101 31.13 13.38 -13.51
C ALA A 101 32.62 12.99 -13.51
N ARG A 102 32.94 11.69 -13.48
CA ARG A 102 34.33 11.20 -13.64
C ARG A 102 34.90 11.48 -15.03
N LYS A 103 34.08 11.41 -16.08
CA LYS A 103 34.52 11.67 -17.46
C LYS A 103 34.72 13.17 -17.76
N HIS A 104 33.97 14.05 -17.08
CA HIS A 104 34.03 15.50 -17.26
C HIS A 104 35.05 16.24 -16.38
N GLY A 105 35.87 15.54 -15.59
CA GLY A 105 37.09 16.11 -14.97
C GLY A 105 36.84 17.24 -13.96
N VAL A 106 35.95 17.03 -12.98
CA VAL A 106 35.75 17.95 -11.84
C VAL A 106 36.30 17.36 -10.53
N LEU A 107 37.31 16.48 -10.62
CA LEU A 107 38.24 16.12 -9.54
C LEU A 107 39.65 16.01 -10.12
#